data_AF-X1Q347-F1
#
_entry.id   AF-X1Q347-F1
#
_cell.length_a   1.000
_cell.length_b   1.000
_cell.length_c   1.000
_cell.angle_alpha   90.00
_cell.angle_beta   90.00
_cell.angle_gamma   90.00
#
_symmetry.space_group_name_H-M   'P 1'
#
loop_
_entity.id
_entity.type
_entity.pdbx_description
1 polymer ?
#
loop_
_entity_poly.entity_id
_entity_poly.type
_entity_poly.pdbx_seq_one_letter_code
_entity_poly.pdbx_strand_id
1 'polypeptide(L)'
;MKRKKGSKYDKNVLTGNFKKDLKKLKDKDGYIWVDNEYYFDVNEMNKLYPLSKNTIKKYLGSGKIIGSKIMGVWLVKPHDFWAFIKGR
;
A
#
# COMPACT_ATOMS: atom_id res chain seq x y z
N MET A 1 -23.41 -3.26 -13.64
CA MET A 1 -22.42 -4.02 -12.82
C MET A 1 -22.86 -4.02 -11.36
N LYS A 2 -23.38 -5.14 -10.83
CA LYS A 2 -23.69 -5.28 -9.39
C LYS A 2 -22.40 -5.67 -8.64
N ARG A 3 -21.71 -4.69 -8.03
CA ARG A 3 -20.56 -4.96 -7.16
C ARG A 3 -21.03 -5.46 -5.79
N LYS A 4 -20.55 -6.65 -5.44
CA LYS A 4 -20.88 -7.44 -4.26
C LYS A 4 -20.42 -6.74 -2.96
N LYS A 5 -21.30 -6.82 -1.95
CA LYS A 5 -21.04 -6.86 -0.50
C LYS A 5 -19.82 -6.06 -0.01
N GLY A 6 -20.11 -4.84 0.46
CA GLY A 6 -19.30 -4.22 1.50
C GLY A 6 -19.24 -5.10 2.76
N SER A 7 -18.31 -4.77 3.67
CA SER A 7 -18.12 -5.40 4.99
C SER A 7 -17.10 -6.54 5.13
N LYS A 8 -16.07 -6.66 4.28
CA LYS A 8 -14.90 -7.53 4.61
C LYS A 8 -13.55 -6.82 4.73
N TYR A 9 -13.51 -5.51 4.47
CA TYR A 9 -12.29 -4.68 4.46
C TYR A 9 -12.44 -3.38 5.27
N ASP A 10 -13.47 -3.29 6.10
CA ASP A 10 -13.62 -2.20 7.06
C ASP A 10 -12.51 -2.27 8.12
N LYS A 11 -11.96 -1.11 8.48
CA LYS A 11 -10.94 -0.92 9.53
C LYS A 11 -11.24 -1.65 10.86
N ASN A 12 -12.49 -2.04 11.08
CA ASN A 12 -12.99 -2.78 12.23
C ASN A 12 -12.53 -4.26 12.30
N VAL A 13 -11.90 -4.82 11.26
CA VAL A 13 -11.41 -6.22 11.24
C VAL A 13 -9.90 -6.32 11.52
N LEU A 14 -9.21 -5.18 11.73
CA LEU A 14 -7.78 -5.17 12.01
C LEU A 14 -7.53 -5.56 13.47
N THR A 15 -7.03 -6.76 13.67
CA THR A 15 -6.91 -7.43 14.99
C THR A 15 -5.77 -6.87 15.86
N GLY A 16 -5.35 -5.63 15.63
CA GLY A 16 -4.16 -5.02 16.25
C GLY A 16 -2.83 -5.55 15.71
N ASN A 17 -2.81 -6.65 14.94
CA ASN A 17 -1.60 -7.19 14.30
C ASN A 17 -1.66 -7.04 12.77
N PHE A 18 -1.51 -5.80 12.33
CA PHE A 18 -1.63 -5.39 10.93
C PHE A 18 -0.75 -6.19 9.96
N LYS A 19 0.42 -6.69 10.41
CA LYS A 19 1.33 -7.48 9.57
C LYS A 19 0.73 -8.85 9.16
N LYS A 20 -0.06 -9.48 10.05
CA LYS A 20 -0.80 -10.72 9.72
C LYS A 20 -2.01 -10.41 8.85
N ASP A 21 -2.70 -9.31 9.13
CA ASP A 21 -3.89 -8.90 8.39
C ASP A 21 -3.53 -8.39 6.98
N LEU A 22 -2.32 -7.83 6.77
CA LEU A 22 -1.82 -7.43 5.46
C LEU A 22 -1.84 -8.56 4.44
N LYS A 23 -1.50 -9.79 4.86
CA LYS A 23 -1.56 -10.97 3.98
C LYS A 23 -2.98 -11.30 3.53
N LYS A 24 -3.99 -10.98 4.34
CA LYS A 24 -5.41 -11.18 4.00
C LYS A 24 -5.97 -10.03 3.16
N LEU A 25 -5.39 -8.83 3.31
CA LEU A 25 -5.75 -7.63 2.55
C LEU A 25 -5.11 -7.60 1.16
N LYS A 26 -4.00 -8.33 0.96
CA LYS A 26 -3.39 -8.51 -0.35
C LYS A 26 -4.31 -9.35 -1.25
N ASP A 27 -4.63 -8.81 -2.41
CA ASP A 27 -5.27 -9.58 -3.46
C ASP A 27 -4.26 -10.51 -4.17
N LYS A 28 -4.76 -11.26 -5.15
CA LYS A 28 -3.95 -12.25 -5.90
C LYS A 28 -2.77 -11.61 -6.64
N ASP A 29 -2.88 -10.33 -6.98
CA ASP A 29 -1.88 -9.58 -7.73
C ASP A 29 -0.93 -8.79 -6.80
N GLY A 30 -1.13 -8.89 -5.48
CA GLY A 30 -0.26 -8.31 -4.45
C GLY A 30 -0.66 -6.91 -3.98
N TYR A 31 -1.75 -6.35 -4.51
CA TYR A 31 -2.26 -5.04 -4.12
C TYR A 31 -3.03 -5.12 -2.80
N ILE A 32 -2.90 -4.09 -1.99
CA ILE A 32 -3.59 -4.02 -0.70
C ILE A 32 -4.84 -3.17 -0.89
N TRP A 33 -6.01 -3.77 -0.69
CA TRP A 33 -7.29 -3.04 -0.74
C TRP A 33 -7.68 -2.58 0.68
N VAL A 34 -7.68 -1.27 0.91
CA VAL A 34 -8.04 -0.64 2.19
C VAL A 34 -8.93 0.56 1.89
N ASP A 35 -10.01 0.74 2.65
CA ASP A 35 -10.93 1.89 2.50
C ASP A 35 -11.43 2.15 1.06
N ASN A 36 -11.75 1.08 0.32
CA ASN A 36 -12.17 1.14 -1.09
C ASN A 36 -11.12 1.70 -2.07
N GLU A 37 -9.85 1.68 -1.70
CA GLU A 37 -8.74 2.08 -2.57
C GLU A 37 -7.62 1.03 -2.58
N TYR A 38 -6.88 0.98 -3.69
CA TYR A 38 -5.67 0.16 -3.82
C TYR A 38 -4.45 0.91 -3.30
N TYR A 39 -3.58 0.18 -2.62
CA TYR A 39 -2.30 0.65 -2.11
C TYR A 39 -1.16 -0.30 -2.47
N PHE A 40 0.03 0.28 -2.65
CA PHE A 40 1.30 -0.41 -2.73
C PHE A 40 2.03 -0.40 -1.39
N ASP A 41 2.57 -1.55 -0.99
CA ASP A 41 3.58 -1.62 0.05
C ASP A 41 4.99 -1.46 -0.55
N VAL A 42 5.98 -1.36 0.34
CA VAL A 42 7.40 -1.26 -0.06
C VAL A 42 7.89 -2.44 -0.90
N ASN A 43 7.29 -3.63 -0.75
CA ASN A 43 7.69 -4.78 -1.54
C ASN A 43 7.16 -4.68 -2.97
N GLU A 44 5.91 -4.29 -3.16
CA GLU A 44 5.34 -4.08 -4.49
C GLU A 44 6.05 -2.95 -5.23
N MET A 45 6.30 -1.81 -4.56
CA MET A 45 7.09 -0.72 -5.14
C MET A 45 8.48 -1.17 -5.61
N ASN A 46 9.14 -2.04 -4.85
CA ASN A 46 10.45 -2.59 -5.19
C ASN A 46 10.43 -3.58 -6.37
N LYS A 47 9.31 -4.29 -6.59
CA LYS A 47 9.14 -5.15 -7.77
C LYS A 47 8.82 -4.33 -9.03
N LEU A 48 8.01 -3.29 -8.88
CA LEU A 48 7.53 -2.47 -10.00
C LEU A 48 8.61 -1.54 -10.55
N TYR A 49 9.55 -1.11 -9.71
CA TYR A 49 10.60 -0.19 -10.11
C TYR A 49 11.90 -0.51 -9.35
N PRO A 50 13.10 -0.43 -10.00
CA PRO A 50 14.37 -0.88 -9.45
C PRO A 50 14.93 0.07 -8.37
N LEU A 51 14.13 0.40 -7.36
CA LEU A 51 14.54 1.07 -6.14
C LEU A 51 14.64 0.07 -5.02
N SER A 52 15.74 0.12 -4.26
CA SER A 52 15.88 -0.71 -3.07
C SER A 52 14.79 -0.37 -2.03
N LYS A 53 14.38 -1.37 -1.25
CA LYS A 53 13.41 -1.19 -0.16
C LYS A 53 13.84 -0.13 0.85
N ASN A 54 15.15 -0.02 1.11
CA ASN A 54 15.70 0.99 2.02
C ASN A 54 15.57 2.40 1.41
N THR A 55 15.84 2.54 0.11
CA THR A 55 15.67 3.80 -0.61
C THR A 55 14.20 4.25 -0.61
N ILE A 56 13.28 3.33 -0.90
CA ILE A 56 11.83 3.59 -0.88
C ILE A 56 11.40 4.07 0.51
N LYS A 57 11.79 3.37 1.58
CA LYS A 57 11.50 3.78 2.96
C LYS A 57 12.08 5.16 3.30
N LYS A 58 13.30 5.46 2.84
CA LYS A 58 13.93 6.78 3.05
C LYS A 58 13.12 7.88 2.37
N TYR A 59 12.69 7.67 1.12
CA TYR A 59 11.87 8.64 0.38
C TYR A 59 10.48 8.84 0.99
N LEU A 60 9.87 7.78 1.51
CA LEU A 60 8.62 7.87 2.26
C LEU A 60 8.81 8.65 3.56
N GLY A 61 9.87 8.34 4.31
CA GLY A 61 10.20 9.04 5.55
C GLY A 61 10.57 10.51 5.36
N SER A 62 11.10 10.88 4.19
CA SER A 62 11.42 12.27 3.84
C SER A 62 10.30 13.00 3.10
N GLY A 63 9.13 12.37 2.90
CA GLY A 63 8.00 12.97 2.17
C GLY A 63 8.21 13.11 0.65
N LYS A 64 9.26 12.50 0.09
CA LYS A 64 9.55 12.56 -1.36
C LYS A 64 8.62 11.67 -2.18
N ILE A 65 8.15 10.57 -1.58
CA ILE A 65 7.02 9.78 -2.07
C ILE A 65 5.86 10.06 -1.13
N ILE A 66 4.72 10.47 -1.66
CA ILE A 66 3.50 10.68 -0.87
C ILE A 66 2.97 9.31 -0.46
N GLY A 67 2.95 9.04 0.85
CA GLY A 67 2.54 7.77 1.41
C GLY A 67 2.09 7.92 2.85
N SER A 68 1.32 6.97 3.32
CA SER A 68 0.81 6.94 4.70
C SER A 68 1.35 5.72 5.44
N LYS A 69 1.76 5.93 6.68
CA LYS A 69 2.18 4.83 7.56
C LYS A 69 0.96 4.36 8.35
N ILE A 70 0.34 3.28 7.90
CA ILE A 70 -0.84 2.69 8.55
C ILE A 70 -0.39 1.49 9.37
N MET A 71 -0.59 1.57 10.69
CA MET A 71 -0.24 0.51 11.65
C MET A 71 1.17 -0.09 11.44
N GLY A 72 2.15 0.80 11.24
CA GLY A 72 3.57 0.43 11.09
C GLY A 72 4.02 0.05 9.68
N VAL A 73 3.11 -0.04 8.71
CA VAL A 73 3.42 -0.36 7.31
C VAL A 73 3.23 0.88 6.45
N TRP A 74 4.19 1.14 5.56
CA TRP A 74 4.05 2.18 4.55
C TRP A 74 3.16 1.71 3.42
N LEU A 75 2.12 2.50 3.15
CA LEU A 75 1.16 2.30 2.06
C LEU A 75 1.13 3.55 1.19
N VAL A 76 1.15 3.34 -0.12
CA VAL A 76 1.22 4.41 -1.11
C VAL A 76 0.14 4.18 -2.16
N LYS A 77 -0.61 5.21 -2.53
CA LYS A 77 -1.57 5.07 -3.61
C LYS A 77 -0.81 4.88 -4.93
N PRO A 78 -1.27 4.00 -5.85
CA PRO A 78 -0.62 3.80 -7.13
C PRO A 78 -0.36 5.11 -7.90
N HIS A 79 -1.34 6.02 -7.90
CA HIS A 79 -1.20 7.33 -8.54
C HIS A 79 0.02 8.11 -8.03
N ASP A 80 0.18 8.23 -6.71
CA ASP A 80 1.27 8.97 -6.07
C ASP A 80 2.64 8.35 -6.36
N PHE A 81 2.71 7.01 -6.34
CA PHE A 81 3.94 6.30 -6.65
C PHE A 81 4.38 6.54 -8.11
N TRP A 82 3.45 6.44 -9.06
CA TRP A 82 3.75 6.68 -10.47
C TRP A 82 4.02 8.15 -10.78
N ALA A 83 3.36 9.08 -10.10
CA ALA A 83 3.66 10.50 -10.20
C ALA A 83 5.10 10.80 -9.78
N PHE A 84 5.56 10.22 -8.67
CA PHE A 84 6.95 10.31 -8.24
C PHE A 84 7.93 9.74 -9.28
N ILE A 85 7.62 8.60 -9.89
CA ILE A 85 8.47 7.98 -10.92
C ILE A 85 8.54 8.86 -12.18
N LYS A 86 7.41 9.41 -12.64
CA LYS A 86 7.35 10.25 -13.83
C LYS A 86 8.03 11.61 -13.67
N GLY A 87 8.03 12.16 -12.46
CA GLY A 87 8.67 13.44 -12.15
C GLY A 87 10.17 13.35 -11.88
N ARG A 88 10.78 12.19 -12.12
CA ARG A 88 12.21 11.92 -11.91
C ARG A 88 12.90 11.71 -13.25
#